data_AF-V5I170-F1
#
_entry.id   AF-V5I170-F1
#
_cell.length_a   1.000
_cell.length_b   1.000
_cell.length_c   1.000
_cell.angle_alpha   90.00
_cell.angle_beta   90.00
_cell.angle_gamma   90.00
#
_symmetry.space_group_name_H-M   'P 1'
#
loop_
_entity.id
_entity.type
_entity.pdbx_description
1 polymer ?
#
loop_
_entity_poly.entity_id
_entity_poly.type
_entity_poly.pdbx_seq_one_letter_code
_entity_poly.pdbx_strand_id
1 'polypeptide(L)'
;FVSRDEWGARPPTAVKSFNIPGGVRYVFYYHTEGYECFCRESCALITAMWQGVHMDCQGWNDIGYSFMIGGDGMVYEGRGWGQVGAHTVGFNNISVSLHSRS
;
A
#
# COMPACT_ATOMS: atom_id res chain seq x y z
N PHE A 1 13.12 -2.57 3.63
CA PHE A 1 11.71 -2.58 4.08
C PHE A 1 11.54 -1.38 4.98
N VAL A 2 10.48 -0.59 4.77
CA VAL A 2 10.17 0.64 5.49
C VAL A 2 8.79 0.47 6.10
N SER A 3 8.72 0.42 7.42
CA SER A 3 7.47 0.27 8.17
C SER A 3 6.59 1.51 8.06
N ARG A 4 5.32 1.36 8.43
CA ARG A 4 4.37 2.48 8.52
C ARG A 4 4.90 3.68 9.31
N ASP A 5 5.51 3.41 10.46
CA ASP A 5 6.04 4.48 11.32
C ASP A 5 7.24 5.17 10.67
N GLU A 6 8.09 4.42 9.95
CA GLU A 6 9.30 4.95 9.33
C GLU A 6 9.03 5.87 8.13
N TRP A 7 7.92 5.70 7.40
CA TRP A 7 7.52 6.62 6.32
C TRP A 7 6.50 7.68 6.76
N GLY A 8 6.07 7.67 8.02
CA GLY A 8 5.15 8.66 8.57
C GLY A 8 3.68 8.40 8.23
N ALA A 9 3.26 7.13 8.23
CA ALA A 9 1.90 6.74 7.94
C ALA A 9 0.90 7.35 8.92
N ARG A 10 -0.20 7.87 8.39
CA ARG A 10 -1.39 8.18 9.19
C ARG A 10 -2.05 6.87 9.65
N PRO A 11 -2.74 6.87 10.80
CA PRO A 11 -3.54 5.73 11.20
C PRO A 11 -4.71 5.52 10.22
N PRO A 12 -5.08 4.26 9.91
CA PRO A 12 -6.25 3.97 9.11
C PRO A 12 -7.54 4.39 9.84
N THR A 13 -8.56 4.85 9.12
CA THR A 13 -9.86 5.19 9.74
C THR A 13 -10.67 3.96 10.14
N ALA A 14 -10.44 2.82 9.47
CA ALA A 14 -10.96 1.53 9.86
C ALA A 14 -10.10 0.38 9.30
N VAL A 15 -9.94 -0.68 10.10
CA VAL A 15 -9.19 -1.88 9.71
C VAL A 15 -10.18 -3.03 9.50
N LYS A 16 -10.09 -3.67 8.33
CA LYS A 16 -10.78 -4.92 8.06
C LYS A 16 -9.74 -5.98 7.77
N SER A 17 -9.67 -7.00 8.62
CA SER A 17 -8.73 -8.10 8.47
C SER A 17 -9.35 -9.30 7.75
N PHE A 18 -8.49 -10.11 7.14
CA PHE A 18 -8.80 -11.45 6.67
C PHE A 18 -7.70 -12.41 7.12
N ASN A 19 -8.05 -13.68 7.28
CA ASN A 19 -7.09 -14.73 7.60
C ASN A 19 -7.34 -15.92 6.67
N ILE A 20 -6.32 -16.31 5.91
CA ILE A 20 -6.37 -17.48 5.05
C ILE A 20 -5.36 -18.49 5.59
N PRO A 21 -5.83 -19.65 6.10
CA PRO A 21 -4.95 -20.74 6.50
C PRO A 21 -4.05 -21.16 5.33
N GLY A 22 -2.73 -21.14 5.55
CA GLY A 22 -1.73 -21.44 4.51
C GLY A 22 -1.32 -20.25 3.62
N GLY A 23 -1.81 -19.04 3.91
CA GLY A 23 -1.41 -17.82 3.20
C GLY A 23 -2.32 -17.44 2.04
N VAL A 24 -2.09 -16.25 1.47
CA VAL A 24 -2.82 -15.77 0.29
C VAL A 24 -2.40 -16.55 -0.96
N ARG A 25 -3.37 -16.83 -1.85
CA ARG A 25 -3.11 -17.53 -3.13
C ARG A 25 -2.87 -16.58 -4.29
N TYR A 26 -3.18 -15.30 -4.11
CA TYR A 26 -3.14 -14.30 -5.15
C TYR A 26 -2.26 -13.12 -4.71
N VAL A 27 -1.39 -12.70 -5.62
CA VAL A 27 -0.60 -11.47 -5.51
C VAL A 27 -0.90 -10.65 -6.76
N PHE A 28 -1.37 -9.43 -6.57
CA PHE A 28 -1.61 -8.50 -7.68
C PHE A 28 -0.50 -7.46 -7.74
N TYR A 29 0.11 -7.33 -8.92
CA TYR A 29 1.11 -6.30 -9.18
C TYR A 29 0.49 -5.15 -9.95
N TYR A 30 0.76 -3.94 -9.50
CA TYR A 30 0.35 -2.70 -10.14
C TYR A 30 1.57 -1.81 -10.39
N HIS A 31 1.50 -1.03 -11.46
CA HIS A 31 2.37 0.12 -11.69
C HIS A 31 1.49 1.31 -12.04
N THR A 32 1.97 2.51 -11.78
CA THR A 32 1.31 3.73 -12.24
C THR A 32 2.39 4.73 -12.59
N GLU A 33 2.40 5.16 -13.84
CA GLU A 33 3.27 6.25 -14.28
C GLU A 33 2.95 7.52 -13.48
N GLY A 34 3.98 8.23 -13.03
CA GLY A 34 3.82 9.45 -12.26
C GLY A 34 5.09 9.87 -11.54
N TYR A 35 4.95 10.37 -10.32
CA TYR A 35 6.11 10.76 -9.52
C TYR A 35 6.95 9.55 -9.14
N GLU A 36 8.14 9.49 -9.71
CA GLU A 36 9.21 8.57 -9.33
C GLU A 36 9.96 9.10 -8.10
N CYS A 37 10.60 8.18 -7.39
CA CYS A 37 11.46 8.51 -6.25
C CYS A 37 12.64 7.54 -6.22
N PHE A 38 13.81 8.05 -5.86
CA PHE A 38 15.06 7.29 -5.90
C PHE A 38 15.87 7.37 -4.60
N CYS A 39 15.31 8.04 -3.58
CA CYS A 39 15.84 8.02 -2.23
C CYS A 39 14.71 7.80 -1.22
N ARG A 40 15.08 7.27 -0.06
CA ARG A 40 14.15 6.84 0.97
C ARG A 40 13.18 7.93 1.39
N GLU A 41 13.67 9.16 1.54
CA GLU A 41 12.90 10.32 1.99
C GLU A 41 11.85 10.73 0.96
N SER A 42 12.25 10.82 -0.32
CA SER A 42 11.32 11.14 -1.41
C SER A 42 10.25 10.05 -1.59
N CYS A 43 10.63 8.78 -1.50
CA CYS A 43 9.69 7.67 -1.61
C CYS A 43 8.74 7.59 -0.41
N ALA A 44 9.20 7.93 0.80
CA ALA A 44 8.32 8.07 1.96
C ALA A 44 7.29 9.19 1.76
N LEU A 45 7.72 10.36 1.27
CA LEU A 45 6.82 11.49 0.98
C LEU A 45 5.78 11.16 -0.08
N ILE A 46 6.17 10.50 -1.17
CA ILE A 46 5.23 10.06 -2.20
C ILE A 46 4.23 9.04 -1.63
N THR A 47 4.71 8.08 -0.84
CA THR A 47 3.84 7.10 -0.16
C THR A 47 2.81 7.79 0.74
N ALA A 48 3.25 8.75 1.55
CA ALA A 48 2.38 9.55 2.43
C ALA A 48 1.38 10.41 1.64
N MET A 49 1.81 11.03 0.55
CA MET A 49 0.94 11.81 -0.34
C MET A 49 -0.20 10.92 -0.90
N TRP A 50 0.12 9.72 -1.39
CA TRP A 50 -0.89 8.80 -1.92
C TRP A 50 -1.81 8.25 -0.84
N GLN A 51 -1.31 8.03 0.37
CA GLN A 51 -2.19 7.73 1.51
C GLN A 51 -3.20 8.88 1.73
N GLY A 52 -2.74 10.12 1.69
CA GLY A 52 -3.59 11.31 1.77
C GLY A 52 -4.67 11.34 0.68
N VAL A 53 -4.29 11.15 -0.58
CA VAL A 53 -5.23 11.12 -1.72
C VAL A 53 -6.29 10.02 -1.53
N HIS A 54 -5.88 8.81 -1.18
CA HIS A 54 -6.81 7.69 -1.00
C HIS A 54 -7.80 7.94 0.14
N MET A 55 -7.34 8.48 1.26
CA MET A 55 -8.20 8.69 2.42
C MET A 55 -9.06 9.96 2.28
N ASP A 56 -8.46 11.07 1.86
CA ASP A 56 -9.09 12.39 1.93
C ASP A 56 -9.91 12.69 0.66
N CYS A 57 -9.47 12.21 -0.51
CA CYS A 57 -10.16 12.46 -1.78
C CYS A 57 -11.04 11.29 -2.23
N GLN A 58 -10.68 10.05 -1.89
CA GLN A 58 -11.42 8.85 -2.32
C GLN A 58 -12.21 8.18 -1.19
N GLY A 59 -12.06 8.64 0.06
CA GLY A 59 -12.79 8.11 1.21
C GLY A 59 -12.39 6.70 1.60
N TRP A 60 -11.20 6.23 1.23
CA TRP A 60 -10.71 4.91 1.62
C TRP A 60 -10.22 4.92 3.06
N ASN A 61 -10.22 3.76 3.70
CA ASN A 61 -9.80 3.68 5.09
C ASN A 61 -8.29 3.91 5.30
N ASP A 62 -7.51 3.70 4.24
CA ASP A 62 -6.06 3.79 4.21
C ASP A 62 -5.61 3.77 2.75
N ILE A 63 -4.30 3.85 2.53
CA ILE A 63 -3.68 3.57 1.23
C ILE A 63 -4.21 2.26 0.62
N GLY A 64 -4.50 2.24 -0.68
CA GLY A 64 -5.23 1.13 -1.31
C GLY A 64 -4.48 -0.20 -1.42
N TYR A 65 -3.15 -0.17 -1.24
CA TYR A 65 -2.25 -1.29 -1.52
C TYR A 65 -1.76 -1.96 -0.24
N SER A 66 -1.37 -3.23 -0.34
CA SER A 66 -0.72 -3.94 0.78
C SER A 66 0.71 -3.42 0.96
N PHE A 67 1.45 -3.28 -0.14
CA PHE A 67 2.82 -2.75 -0.14
C PHE A 67 3.07 -1.86 -1.36
N MET A 68 3.95 -0.88 -1.18
CA MET A 68 4.48 -0.05 -2.26
C MET A 68 5.97 -0.34 -2.48
N ILE A 69 6.43 -0.20 -3.72
CA ILE A 69 7.83 -0.35 -4.11
C ILE A 69 8.29 0.99 -4.68
N GLY A 70 9.25 1.62 -3.98
CA GLY A 70 9.89 2.84 -4.45
C GLY A 70 10.95 2.56 -5.52
N GLY A 71 11.29 3.56 -6.32
CA GLY A 71 12.42 3.47 -7.26
C GLY A 71 13.78 3.40 -6.57
N ASP A 72 13.84 3.65 -5.26
CA ASP A 72 14.98 3.36 -4.38
C ASP A 72 15.14 1.85 -4.08
N GLY A 73 14.23 1.01 -4.59
CA GLY A 73 14.21 -0.44 -4.40
C GLY A 73 13.66 -0.88 -3.04
N MET A 74 13.19 0.05 -2.20
CA MET A 74 12.63 -0.27 -0.90
C MET A 74 11.14 -0.64 -1.01
N VAL A 75 10.73 -1.57 -0.14
CA VAL A 75 9.32 -1.91 0.06
C VAL A 75 8.78 -1.09 1.24
N TYR A 76 7.75 -0.31 0.98
CA TYR A 76 7.02 0.51 1.93
C TYR A 76 5.74 -0.20 2.35
N GLU A 77 5.54 -0.34 3.66
CA GLU A 77 4.35 -1.00 4.20
C GLU A 77 3.10 -0.14 4.00
N GLY A 78 2.16 -0.60 3.18
CA GLY A 78 0.82 -0.04 3.07
C GLY A 78 -0.08 -0.64 4.15
N ARG A 79 -1.22 -1.24 3.74
CA ARG A 79 -2.07 -1.99 4.69
C ARG A 79 -1.39 -3.24 5.26
N GLY A 80 -0.33 -3.70 4.61
CA GLY A 80 0.45 -4.85 5.07
C GLY A 80 -0.29 -6.18 4.88
N TRP A 81 0.11 -7.15 5.68
CA TRP A 81 -0.40 -8.53 5.62
C TRP A 81 -1.77 -8.66 6.29
N GLY A 82 -2.64 -9.49 5.71
CA GLY A 82 -3.92 -9.87 6.33
C GLY A 82 -4.94 -8.74 6.48
N GLN A 83 -4.71 -7.58 5.87
CA GLN A 83 -5.65 -6.47 5.82
C GLN A 83 -6.28 -6.35 4.43
N VAL A 84 -7.61 -6.25 4.40
CA VAL A 84 -8.38 -6.11 3.16
C VAL A 84 -7.94 -4.83 2.44
N GLY A 85 -7.50 -4.97 1.19
CA GLY A 85 -7.08 -3.86 0.32
C GLY A 85 -8.24 -3.08 -0.31
N ALA A 86 -7.91 -2.16 -1.21
CA ALA A 86 -8.86 -1.50 -2.12
C ALA A 86 -8.38 -1.55 -3.60
N HIS A 87 -7.48 -2.48 -3.91
CA HIS A 87 -6.73 -2.53 -5.16
C HIS A 87 -7.39 -3.37 -6.26
N THR A 88 -8.16 -4.40 -5.91
CA THR A 88 -8.78 -5.33 -6.86
C THR A 88 -10.18 -5.73 -6.40
N VAL A 89 -11.21 -5.16 -7.05
CA VAL A 89 -12.60 -5.49 -6.75
C VAL A 89 -12.82 -7.00 -6.90
N GLY A 90 -13.43 -7.63 -5.89
CA GLY A 90 -13.66 -9.07 -5.83
C GLY A 90 -12.53 -9.91 -5.22
N PHE A 91 -11.32 -9.35 -5.08
CA PHE A 91 -10.15 -10.09 -4.58
C PHE A 91 -9.46 -9.48 -3.35
N ASN A 92 -9.87 -8.28 -2.93
CA ASN A 92 -9.25 -7.53 -1.82
C ASN A 92 -9.15 -8.30 -0.49
N ASN A 93 -9.98 -9.31 -0.24
CA ASN A 93 -9.99 -10.10 1.00
C ASN A 93 -9.32 -11.48 0.87
N ILE A 94 -8.76 -11.79 -0.30
CA ILE A 94 -8.09 -13.08 -0.56
C ILE A 94 -6.72 -12.93 -1.24
N SER A 95 -6.18 -11.71 -1.25
CA SER A 95 -4.95 -11.37 -1.95
C SER A 95 -4.17 -10.28 -1.23
N VAL A 96 -2.92 -10.12 -1.63
CA VAL A 96 -2.12 -8.92 -1.34
C VAL A 96 -1.74 -8.22 -2.64
N SER A 97 -1.41 -6.94 -2.56
CA SER A 97 -0.94 -6.17 -3.71
C SER A 97 0.43 -5.54 -3.49
N LEU A 98 1.21 -5.52 -4.57
CA LEU A 98 2.45 -4.77 -4.70
C LEU A 98 2.21 -3.65 -5.71
N HIS A 99 2.49 -2.41 -5.33
CA HIS A 99 2.35 -1.26 -6.21
C HIS A 99 3.68 -0.56 -6.41
N SER A 100 4.19 -0.59 -7.64
CA SER A 100 5.40 0.15 -8.02
C SER A 100 5.04 1.54 -8.52
N ARG A 101 5.96 2.48 -8.28
CA ARG A 101 5.99 3.79 -8.93
C ARG A 101 7.29 3.87 -9.71
N SER A 102 7.17 3.93 -11.02
CA SER A 102 8.23 4.10 -12.00
C SER A 102 7.79 5.12 -13.04
#